data_AF-A0A2A5DUD8-F1
#
_entry.id   AF-A0A2A5DUD8-F1
#
_cell.length_a   1.000
_cell.length_b   1.000
_cell.length_c   1.000
_cell.angle_alpha   90.00
_cell.angle_beta   90.00
_cell.angle_gamma   90.00
#
_symmetry.space_group_name_H-M   'P 1'
#
loop_
_entity.id
_entity.type
_entity.pdbx_description
1 polymer ?
#
loop_
_entity_poly.entity_id
_entity_poly.type
_entity_poly.pdbx_seq_one_letter_code
_entity_poly.pdbx_strand_id
1 'polypeptide(L)'
;MLAALLAQIGLPLLINTVGSALGMVDHPAAKSAADALKNVGNAIAKGAIPPEAVRAANRHVERMAKIDADRETKILREINATIRTEVHSNDPFVRRMRPTFGYILAATWLAQMLAVAYVIAFDPARAGAVIGAMASLSTIWSVGLAVLGIYVYKRSNEKMGGR
;
A
#
# COMPACT_ATOMS: atom_id res chain seq x y z
N MET A 1 6.21 -16.23 6.28
CA MET A 1 5.65 -17.60 6.52
C MET A 1 6.36 -18.74 5.78
N LEU A 2 6.76 -18.60 4.51
CA LEU A 2 7.41 -19.66 3.72
C LEU A 2 8.70 -20.20 4.37
N ALA A 3 9.54 -19.32 4.91
CA ALA A 3 10.79 -19.71 5.59
C ALA A 3 10.56 -20.60 6.83
N ALA A 4 9.47 -20.39 7.57
CA ALA A 4 9.11 -21.23 8.72
C ALA A 4 8.63 -22.62 8.30
N LEU A 5 7.88 -22.71 7.20
CA LEU A 5 7.50 -23.97 6.56
C LEU A 5 8.72 -24.74 6.05
N LEU A 6 9.66 -24.04 5.42
CA LEU A 6 10.93 -24.62 4.95
C LEU A 6 11.82 -25.08 6.11
N ALA A 7 11.82 -24.37 7.24
CA ALA A 7 12.55 -24.78 8.43
C ALA A 7 12.02 -26.08 9.05
N GLN A 8 10.71 -26.32 9.03
CA GLN A 8 10.06 -27.54 9.56
C GLN A 8 10.35 -28.80 8.75
N ILE A 9 10.74 -28.65 7.49
CA ILE A 9 11.04 -29.73 6.55
C ILE A 9 12.42 -30.39 6.85
N GLY A 10 13.32 -29.68 7.52
CA GLY A 10 14.64 -30.15 7.95
C GLY A 10 15.76 -29.99 6.90
N LEU A 11 16.99 -29.81 7.39
CA LEU A 11 18.20 -29.57 6.58
C LEU A 11 18.42 -30.60 5.45
N PRO A 12 18.23 -31.93 5.65
CA PRO A 12 18.49 -32.90 4.59
C PRO A 12 17.57 -32.74 3.37
N LEU A 13 16.29 -32.41 3.59
CA LEU A 13 15.36 -32.21 2.48
C LEU A 13 15.62 -30.87 1.78
N LEU A 14 15.95 -29.81 2.52
CA LEU A 14 16.36 -28.53 1.95
C LEU A 14 17.60 -28.64 1.06
N ILE A 15 18.62 -29.39 1.51
CA ILE A 15 19.84 -29.66 0.74
C ILE A 15 19.47 -30.34 -0.60
N ASN A 16 18.57 -31.32 -0.57
CA ASN A 16 18.15 -32.03 -1.77
C ASN A 16 17.34 -31.15 -2.73
N THR A 17 16.38 -30.38 -2.22
CA THR A 17 15.52 -29.51 -3.05
C THR A 17 16.30 -28.35 -3.65
N VAL A 18 17.15 -27.69 -2.85
CA VAL A 18 17.97 -26.57 -3.32
C VAL A 18 19.07 -27.07 -4.26
N GLY A 19 19.72 -28.19 -3.92
CA GLY A 19 20.72 -28.81 -4.79
C GLY A 19 20.15 -29.22 -6.15
N SER A 20 18.94 -29.80 -6.18
CA SER A 20 18.27 -30.16 -7.42
C SER A 20 17.89 -28.94 -8.26
N ALA A 21 17.36 -27.89 -7.63
CA ALA A 21 17.02 -26.65 -8.33
C ALA A 21 18.26 -25.95 -8.91
N LEU A 22 19.37 -25.90 -8.15
CA LEU A 22 20.63 -25.32 -8.61
C LEU A 22 21.26 -26.14 -9.74
N GLY A 23 21.10 -27.47 -9.74
CA GLY A 23 21.59 -28.35 -10.81
C GLY A 23 20.90 -28.14 -12.17
N MET A 24 19.67 -27.60 -12.17
CA MET A 24 18.93 -27.26 -13.40
C MET A 24 19.37 -25.93 -14.01
N VAL A 25 20.16 -25.12 -13.30
CA VAL A 25 20.63 -23.82 -13.80
C VAL A 25 21.90 -24.03 -14.61
N ASP A 26 21.90 -23.60 -15.88
CA ASP A 26 23.06 -23.66 -16.75
C ASP A 26 24.08 -22.54 -16.46
N HIS A 27 24.73 -22.65 -15.30
CA HIS A 27 25.84 -21.80 -14.89
C HIS A 27 26.88 -22.62 -14.10
N PRO A 28 28.20 -22.49 -14.35
CA PRO A 28 29.23 -23.29 -13.68
C PRO A 28 29.18 -23.20 -12.15
N ALA A 29 28.94 -22.00 -11.60
CA ALA A 29 28.84 -21.81 -10.16
C ALA A 29 27.60 -22.51 -9.55
N ALA A 30 26.48 -22.57 -10.29
CA ALA A 30 25.26 -23.23 -9.81
C ALA A 30 25.43 -24.76 -9.78
N LYS A 31 26.07 -25.33 -10.82
CA LYS A 31 26.42 -26.76 -10.87
C LYS A 31 27.40 -27.15 -9.75
N SER A 32 28.43 -26.33 -9.53
CA SER A 32 29.38 -26.54 -8.43
C SER A 32 28.71 -26.51 -7.05
N ALA A 33 27.79 -25.56 -6.82
CA ALA A 33 27.02 -25.48 -5.58
C ALA A 33 26.08 -26.69 -5.40
N ALA A 34 25.44 -27.16 -6.47
CA ALA A 34 24.60 -28.35 -6.45
C ALA A 34 25.39 -29.62 -6.06
N ASP A 35 26.58 -29.81 -6.65
CA ASP A 35 27.45 -30.93 -6.32
C ASP A 35 27.95 -30.87 -4.87
N ALA A 36 28.33 -29.69 -4.38
CA ALA A 36 28.72 -29.49 -2.99
C ALA A 36 27.57 -29.86 -2.02
N LEU A 37 26.34 -29.41 -2.30
CA LEU A 37 25.16 -29.76 -1.50
C LEU A 37 24.89 -31.27 -1.53
N LYS A 38 25.00 -31.92 -2.69
CA LYS A 38 24.86 -33.38 -2.81
C LYS A 38 25.88 -34.13 -1.97
N ASN A 39 27.13 -33.66 -1.93
CA ASN A 39 28.18 -34.24 -1.10
C ASN A 39 27.88 -34.11 0.39
N VAL A 40 27.37 -32.95 0.83
CA VAL A 40 26.91 -32.76 2.22
C VAL A 40 25.75 -33.70 2.55
N GLY A 41 24.76 -33.83 1.67
CA GLY A 41 23.64 -34.77 1.86
C GLY A 41 24.10 -36.22 2.01
N ASN A 42 25.05 -36.65 1.19
CA ASN A 42 25.65 -37.98 1.26
C ASN A 42 26.43 -38.20 2.56
N ALA A 43 27.16 -37.19 3.05
CA ALA A 43 27.89 -37.27 4.32
C ALA A 43 26.94 -37.40 5.52
N ILE A 44 25.79 -36.73 5.49
CA ILE A 44 24.72 -36.88 6.49
C ILE A 44 24.14 -38.29 6.43
N ALA A 45 23.78 -38.79 5.23
CA ALA A 45 23.16 -40.10 5.06
C ALA A 45 24.07 -41.26 5.51
N LYS A 46 25.39 -41.12 5.32
CA LYS A 46 26.39 -42.11 5.74
C LYS A 46 26.78 -41.99 7.22
N GLY A 47 26.20 -41.04 7.97
CA GLY A 47 26.54 -40.79 9.38
C GLY A 47 27.91 -40.17 9.61
N ALA A 48 28.59 -39.70 8.54
CA ALA A 48 29.86 -38.99 8.66
C ALA A 48 29.68 -37.61 9.29
N ILE A 49 28.49 -37.01 9.14
CA ILE A 49 28.06 -35.87 9.95
C ILE A 49 27.20 -36.40 11.12
N PRO A 50 27.59 -36.11 12.38
CA PRO A 50 26.87 -36.62 13.53
C PRO A 50 25.38 -36.18 13.54
N PRO A 51 24.43 -37.11 13.80
CA PRO A 51 23.01 -36.79 13.78
C PRO A 51 22.59 -35.72 14.80
N GLU A 52 23.32 -35.56 15.90
CA GLU A 52 23.09 -34.50 16.88
C GLU A 52 23.45 -33.10 16.34
N ALA A 53 24.50 -33.00 15.51
CA ALA A 53 24.90 -31.74 14.89
C ALA A 53 23.84 -31.27 13.88
N VAL A 54 23.31 -32.19 13.06
CA VAL A 54 22.21 -31.89 12.12
C VAL A 54 20.93 -31.50 12.87
N ARG A 55 20.59 -32.22 13.96
CA ARG A 55 19.43 -31.86 14.80
C ARG A 55 19.61 -30.51 15.49
N ALA A 56 20.81 -30.17 15.94
CA ALA A 56 21.09 -28.86 16.52
C ALA A 56 20.94 -27.72 15.48
N ALA A 57 21.44 -27.94 14.26
CA ALA A 57 21.26 -27.00 13.16
C ALA A 57 19.77 -26.80 12.81
N ASN A 58 18.99 -27.88 12.70
CA ASN A 58 17.54 -27.79 12.46
C ASN A 58 16.83 -26.96 13.54
N ARG A 59 17.11 -27.22 14.83
CA ARG A 59 16.52 -26.45 15.94
C ARG A 59 16.87 -24.97 15.88
N HIS A 60 18.08 -24.63 15.45
CA HIS A 60 18.50 -23.24 15.31
C HIS A 60 17.75 -22.55 14.16
N VAL A 61 17.66 -23.20 13.01
CA VAL A 61 16.92 -22.69 11.84
C VAL A 61 15.43 -22.53 12.16
N GLU A 62 14.80 -23.50 12.82
CA GLU A 62 13.41 -23.41 13.29
C GLU A 62 13.20 -22.22 14.26
N ARG A 63 14.12 -22.03 15.21
CA ARG A 63 14.04 -20.91 16.17
C ARG A 63 14.17 -19.57 15.47
N MET A 64 15.13 -19.43 14.56
CA MET A 64 15.32 -18.20 13.78
C MET A 64 14.10 -17.91 12.92
N ALA A 65 13.58 -18.90 12.20
CA ALA A 65 12.40 -18.74 11.37
C ALA A 65 11.15 -18.37 12.18
N LYS A 66 11.02 -18.89 13.42
CA LYS A 66 9.97 -18.48 14.35
C LYS A 66 10.12 -17.02 14.78
N ILE A 67 11.32 -16.59 15.17
CA ILE A 67 11.60 -15.20 15.56
C ILE A 67 11.25 -14.25 14.41
N ASP A 68 11.62 -14.58 13.18
CA ASP A 68 11.32 -13.76 12.00
C ASP A 68 9.81 -13.71 11.71
N ALA A 69 9.11 -14.84 11.81
CA ALA A 69 7.66 -14.89 11.65
C ALA A 69 6.90 -14.09 12.72
N ASP A 70 7.37 -14.17 13.98
CA ASP A 70 6.81 -13.40 15.09
C ASP A 70 7.07 -11.90 14.90
N ARG A 71 8.26 -11.51 14.42
CA ARG A 71 8.60 -10.13 14.08
C ARG A 71 7.71 -9.59 12.95
N GLU A 72 7.57 -10.34 11.87
CA GLU A 72 6.70 -9.98 10.72
C GLU A 72 5.26 -9.79 11.19
N THR A 73 4.75 -10.73 11.99
CA THR A 73 3.40 -10.64 12.57
C THR A 73 3.25 -9.41 13.46
N LYS A 74 4.25 -9.09 14.29
CA LYS A 74 4.21 -7.91 15.16
C LYS A 74 4.19 -6.60 14.35
N ILE A 75 5.04 -6.49 13.33
CA ILE A 75 5.06 -5.35 12.42
C ILE A 75 3.70 -5.16 11.75
N LEU A 76 3.14 -6.23 11.19
CA LEU A 76 1.83 -6.17 10.54
C LEU A 76 0.71 -5.81 11.53
N ARG A 77 0.77 -6.28 12.77
CA ARG A 77 -0.19 -5.90 13.82
C ARG A 77 -0.09 -4.43 14.18
N GLU A 78 1.12 -3.91 14.38
CA GLU A 78 1.34 -2.49 14.70
C GLU A 78 0.89 -1.59 13.55
N ILE A 79 1.25 -1.92 12.30
CA ILE A 79 0.78 -1.18 11.11
C ILE A 79 -0.76 -1.18 11.04
N ASN A 80 -1.39 -2.34 11.20
CA ASN A 80 -2.86 -2.43 11.17
C ASN A 80 -3.52 -1.69 12.34
N ALA A 81 -2.92 -1.70 13.53
CA ALA A 81 -3.40 -0.95 14.67
C ALA A 81 -3.36 0.57 14.41
N THR A 82 -2.25 1.06 13.83
CA THR A 82 -2.11 2.47 13.44
C THR A 82 -3.13 2.85 12.36
N ILE A 83 -3.26 2.06 11.29
CA ILE A 83 -4.23 2.32 10.21
C ILE A 83 -5.66 2.36 10.77
N ARG A 84 -6.04 1.42 11.64
CA ARG A 84 -7.38 1.44 12.27
C ARG A 84 -7.57 2.69 13.11
N THR A 85 -6.55 3.09 13.86
CA THR A 85 -6.60 4.31 14.67
C THR A 85 -6.75 5.56 13.80
N GLU A 86 -6.05 5.63 12.67
CA GLU A 86 -6.18 6.73 11.70
C GLU A 86 -7.56 6.76 11.05
N VAL A 87 -8.08 5.60 10.61
CA VAL A 87 -9.42 5.49 10.01
C VAL A 87 -10.53 5.85 11.01
N HIS A 88 -10.36 5.47 12.27
CA HIS A 88 -11.30 5.81 13.35
C HIS A 88 -11.04 7.18 13.99
N SER A 89 -10.00 7.91 13.55
CA SER A 89 -9.73 9.26 14.04
C SER A 89 -10.90 10.18 13.69
N ASN A 90 -11.57 10.67 14.72
CA ASN A 90 -12.73 11.55 14.61
C ASN A 90 -12.35 13.03 14.47
N ASP A 91 -11.15 13.33 13.95
CA ASP A 91 -10.64 14.70 13.86
C ASP A 91 -11.68 15.65 13.20
N PRO A 92 -12.20 16.63 13.96
CA PRO A 92 -13.15 17.61 13.46
C PRO A 92 -12.64 18.38 12.24
N PHE A 93 -11.32 18.61 12.13
CA PHE A 93 -10.71 19.35 11.02
C PHE A 93 -10.89 18.60 9.69
N VAL A 94 -10.55 17.31 9.65
CA VAL A 94 -10.69 16.47 8.45
C VAL A 94 -12.15 16.29 8.05
N ARG A 95 -13.05 16.12 9.05
CA ARG A 95 -14.48 15.92 8.80
C ARG A 95 -15.16 17.19 8.28
N ARG A 96 -14.71 18.36 8.70
CA ARG A 96 -15.27 19.67 8.30
C ARG A 96 -14.66 20.21 7.02
N MET A 97 -13.44 19.82 6.64
CA MET A 97 -12.79 20.33 5.44
C MET A 97 -13.62 20.13 4.16
N ARG A 98 -14.20 18.93 3.98
CA ARG A 98 -15.04 18.62 2.80
C ARG A 98 -16.28 19.54 2.70
N PRO A 99 -17.14 19.66 3.73
CA PRO A 99 -18.27 20.59 3.66
C PRO A 99 -17.86 22.06 3.63
N THR A 100 -16.79 22.47 4.35
CA THR A 100 -16.28 23.84 4.32
C THR A 100 -15.88 24.27 2.91
N PHE A 101 -15.18 23.40 2.16
CA PHE A 101 -14.83 23.67 0.77
C PHE A 101 -16.07 23.91 -0.11
N GLY A 102 -17.11 23.09 0.06
CA GLY A 102 -18.39 23.27 -0.63
C GLY A 102 -19.08 24.59 -0.29
N TYR A 103 -19.10 24.98 0.99
CA TYR A 103 -19.68 26.26 1.41
C TYR A 103 -18.91 27.46 0.86
N ILE A 104 -17.58 27.41 0.85
CA ILE A 104 -16.76 28.47 0.28
C ILE A 104 -17.02 28.60 -1.22
N LEU A 105 -17.05 27.48 -1.97
CA LEU A 105 -17.37 27.52 -3.40
C LEU A 105 -18.77 28.06 -3.70
N ALA A 106 -19.77 27.67 -2.91
CA ALA A 106 -21.13 28.19 -3.07
C ALA A 106 -21.19 29.70 -2.80
N ALA A 107 -20.49 30.17 -1.76
CA ALA A 107 -20.42 31.57 -1.41
C ALA A 107 -19.69 32.40 -2.48
N THR A 108 -18.57 31.90 -3.01
CA THR A 108 -17.84 32.59 -4.09
C THR A 108 -18.65 32.62 -5.38
N TRP A 109 -19.36 31.55 -5.72
CA TRP A 109 -20.25 31.52 -6.87
C TRP A 109 -21.39 32.52 -6.74
N LEU A 110 -22.04 32.57 -5.57
CA LEU A 110 -23.09 33.54 -5.28
C LEU A 110 -22.57 34.98 -5.42
N ALA A 111 -21.42 35.28 -4.81
CA ALA A 111 -20.80 36.60 -4.91
C ALA A 111 -20.47 36.97 -6.36
N GLN A 112 -19.92 36.03 -7.14
CA GLN A 112 -19.62 36.24 -8.55
C GLN A 112 -20.88 36.52 -9.37
N MET A 113 -21.96 35.77 -9.16
CA MET A 113 -23.23 35.98 -9.88
C MET A 113 -23.92 37.28 -9.48
N LEU A 114 -23.85 37.67 -8.21
CA LEU A 114 -24.35 38.97 -7.76
C LEU A 114 -23.56 40.13 -8.37
N ALA A 115 -22.24 40.01 -8.48
CA ALA A 115 -21.41 41.02 -9.15
C ALA A 115 -21.79 41.16 -10.63
N VAL A 116 -22.01 40.05 -11.33
CA VAL A 116 -22.47 40.05 -12.74
C VAL A 116 -23.85 40.68 -12.87
N ALA A 117 -24.80 40.27 -12.01
CA ALA A 117 -26.14 40.84 -12.00
C ALA A 117 -26.13 42.36 -11.72
N TYR A 118 -25.28 42.80 -10.80
CA TYR A 118 -25.08 44.22 -10.50
C TYR A 118 -24.58 44.99 -11.74
N VAL A 119 -23.56 44.47 -12.43
CA VAL A 119 -23.05 45.12 -13.65
C VAL A 119 -24.12 45.19 -14.74
N ILE A 120 -24.90 44.12 -14.94
CA ILE A 120 -25.99 44.12 -15.92
C ILE A 120 -27.04 45.18 -15.60
N ALA A 121 -27.39 45.36 -14.32
CA ALA A 121 -28.41 46.30 -13.90
C ALA A 121 -27.95 47.77 -13.88
N PHE A 122 -26.70 48.03 -13.47
CA PHE A 122 -26.21 49.37 -13.17
C PHE A 122 -25.12 49.89 -14.12
N ASP A 123 -24.43 49.02 -14.86
CA ASP A 123 -23.43 49.39 -15.86
C ASP A 123 -23.51 48.47 -17.11
N PRO A 124 -24.62 48.53 -17.88
CA PRO A 124 -24.88 47.59 -18.97
C PRO A 124 -23.83 47.66 -20.08
N ALA A 125 -23.22 48.84 -20.27
CA ALA A 125 -22.17 49.07 -21.25
C ALA A 125 -20.94 48.17 -21.00
N ARG A 126 -20.66 47.80 -19.75
CA ARG A 126 -19.55 46.91 -19.38
C ARG A 126 -19.95 45.44 -19.26
N ALA A 127 -21.25 45.12 -19.28
CA ALA A 127 -21.75 43.76 -19.07
C ALA A 127 -21.13 42.76 -20.04
N GLY A 128 -21.02 43.12 -21.33
CA GLY A 128 -20.41 42.25 -22.34
C GLY A 128 -18.94 41.91 -22.05
N ALA A 129 -18.15 42.90 -21.64
CA ALA A 129 -16.73 42.70 -21.31
C ALA A 129 -16.57 41.84 -20.04
N VAL A 130 -17.40 42.08 -19.01
CA VAL A 130 -17.37 41.31 -17.75
C VAL A 130 -17.79 39.86 -17.98
N ILE A 131 -18.86 39.61 -18.74
CA ILE A 131 -19.29 38.25 -19.11
C ILE A 131 -18.21 37.57 -19.95
N GLY A 132 -17.57 38.29 -20.89
CA GLY A 132 -16.44 37.77 -21.65
C GLY A 132 -15.27 37.34 -20.77
N ALA A 133 -14.91 38.14 -19.76
CA ALA A 133 -13.86 37.82 -18.80
C ALA A 133 -14.17 36.60 -17.92
N MET A 134 -15.46 36.27 -17.71
CA MET A 134 -15.82 35.04 -16.97
C MET A 134 -15.35 33.78 -17.69
N ALA A 135 -15.27 33.79 -19.03
CA ALA A 135 -14.76 32.65 -19.78
C ALA A 135 -13.31 32.30 -19.39
N SER A 136 -12.52 33.31 -19.02
CA SER A 136 -11.13 33.15 -18.53
C SER A 136 -11.06 32.39 -17.20
N LEU A 137 -12.15 32.36 -16.42
CA LEU A 137 -12.23 31.65 -15.14
C LEU A 137 -12.63 30.18 -15.30
N SER A 138 -12.90 29.70 -16.53
CA SER A 138 -13.40 28.35 -16.76
C SER A 138 -12.46 27.26 -16.22
N THR A 139 -11.15 27.47 -16.31
CA THR A 139 -10.15 26.51 -15.83
C THR A 139 -10.18 26.37 -14.30
N ILE A 140 -10.21 27.48 -13.57
CA ILE A 140 -10.25 27.44 -12.10
C ILE A 140 -11.58 26.86 -11.59
N TRP A 141 -12.69 27.19 -12.25
CA TRP A 141 -14.01 26.61 -11.92
C TRP A 141 -14.08 25.12 -12.23
N SER A 142 -13.49 24.66 -13.35
CA SER A 142 -13.43 23.24 -13.69
C SER A 142 -12.71 22.43 -12.62
N VAL A 143 -11.56 22.92 -12.14
CA VAL A 143 -10.80 22.27 -11.06
C VAL A 143 -11.61 22.25 -9.75
N GLY A 144 -12.19 23.40 -9.36
CA GLY A 144 -12.97 23.51 -8.12
C GLY A 144 -14.19 22.58 -8.10
N LEU A 145 -14.93 22.53 -9.21
CA LEU A 145 -16.10 21.67 -9.35
C LEU A 145 -15.73 20.18 -9.46
N ALA A 146 -14.60 19.84 -10.07
CA ALA A 146 -14.10 18.46 -10.10
C ALA A 146 -13.79 17.94 -8.68
N VAL A 147 -13.11 18.74 -7.86
CA VAL A 147 -12.84 18.41 -6.45
C VAL A 147 -14.14 18.22 -5.67
N LEU A 148 -15.11 19.12 -5.84
CA LEU A 148 -16.43 18.98 -5.22
C LEU A 148 -17.14 17.71 -5.67
N GLY A 149 -17.08 17.37 -6.97
CA GLY A 149 -17.65 16.16 -7.55
C GLY A 149 -17.07 14.89 -6.93
N ILE A 150 -15.74 14.80 -6.78
CA ILE A 150 -15.06 13.68 -6.11
C ILE A 150 -15.52 13.56 -4.65
N TYR A 151 -15.63 14.68 -3.93
CA TYR A 151 -16.08 14.66 -2.53
C TYR A 151 -17.52 14.20 -2.37
N VAL A 152 -18.43 14.65 -3.24
CA VAL A 152 -19.83 14.19 -3.24
C VAL A 152 -19.91 12.71 -3.59
N TYR A 153 -19.19 12.26 -4.60
CA TYR A 153 -19.16 10.85 -5.03
C TYR A 153 -18.69 9.93 -3.90
N LYS A 154 -17.54 10.23 -3.28
CA LYS A 154 -17.04 9.42 -2.14
C LYS A 154 -18.02 9.43 -0.96
N ARG A 155 -18.63 10.58 -0.64
CA ARG A 155 -19.62 10.68 0.45
C ARG A 155 -20.85 9.83 0.16
N SER A 156 -21.30 9.76 -1.10
CA SER A 156 -22.42 8.92 -1.49
C SER A 156 -22.08 7.43 -1.35
N ASN A 157 -20.88 7.00 -1.76
CA ASN A 157 -20.42 5.61 -1.56
C ASN A 157 -20.28 5.25 -0.08
N GLU A 158 -19.80 6.18 0.76
CA GLU A 158 -19.75 6.01 2.22
C GLU A 158 -21.17 5.79 2.81
N LYS A 159 -22.19 6.51 2.31
CA LYS A 159 -23.59 6.36 2.76
C LYS A 159 -24.27 5.09 2.24
N MET A 160 -23.86 4.59 1.08
CA MET A 160 -24.43 3.38 0.45
C MET A 160 -23.85 2.07 0.99
N GLY A 161 -23.03 2.13 2.04
CA GLY A 161 -22.49 0.93 2.68
C GLY A 161 -21.35 0.27 1.92
N GLY A 162 -20.47 1.08 1.30
CA GLY A 162 -19.13 0.70 0.83
C GLY A 162 -19.02 -0.73 0.26
N ARG A 163 -19.46 -0.92 -0.98
CA ARG A 163 -19.03 -2.05 -1.80
C ARG A 163 -17.64 -1.79 -2.36
#